data_AF-A0A2V5LDB3-F1
#
_entry.id   AF-A0A2V5LDB3-F1
#
_cell.length_a   1.000
_cell.length_b   1.000
_cell.length_c   1.000
_cell.angle_alpha   90.00
_cell.angle_beta   90.00
_cell.angle_gamma   90.00
#
_symmetry.space_group_name_H-M   'P 1'
#
loop_
_entity.id
_entity.type
_entity.pdbx_description
1 polymer ?
#
loop_
_entity_poly.entity_id
_entity_poly.type
_entity_poly.pdbx_seq_one_letter_code
_entity_poly.pdbx_strand_id
1 'polypeptide(L)'
;MVRGLPAACAILTVVAGLILPQFDPVDEPGHWWVPGFVASIVFAVATPLAFTLVVTGRLLKQDRKLRWLVIGSGFLAILSVAASSLMLSYGSRYGASGDIGGTPMWLLSTGGLLAVTLVASWSVPQQGNLPGRR
;
A
#
# COMPACT_ATOMS: atom_id res chain seq x y z
N MET A 1 -8.77 16.94 -4.36
CA MET A 1 -7.46 16.27 -4.61
C MET A 1 -7.07 15.25 -3.53
N VAL A 2 -7.34 15.48 -2.24
CA VAL A 2 -6.89 14.59 -1.13
C VAL A 2 -7.43 13.14 -1.19
N ARG A 3 -8.51 12.86 -1.91
CA ARG A 3 -9.16 11.53 -1.95
C ARG A 3 -8.41 10.47 -2.73
N GLY A 4 -7.59 10.87 -3.70
CA GLY A 4 -6.75 9.95 -4.46
C GLY A 4 -5.46 9.59 -3.74
N LEU A 5 -5.13 10.30 -2.64
CA LEU A 5 -3.89 10.12 -1.90
C LEU A 5 -3.68 8.66 -1.42
N PRO A 6 -4.68 8.00 -0.80
CA PRO A 6 -4.49 6.62 -0.33
C PRO A 6 -4.23 5.66 -1.51
N ALA A 7 -5.01 5.79 -2.58
CA ALA A 7 -4.83 4.97 -3.78
C ALA A 7 -3.47 5.21 -4.45
N ALA A 8 -3.02 6.46 -4.52
CA ALA A 8 -1.70 6.81 -5.05
C ALA A 8 -0.58 6.18 -4.20
N CYS A 9 -0.66 6.26 -2.87
CA CYS A 9 0.29 5.59 -1.98
C CYS A 9 0.28 4.07 -2.17
N ALA A 10 -0.90 3.45 -2.30
CA ALA A 10 -0.99 2.01 -2.51
C ALA A 10 -0.40 1.59 -3.86
N ILE A 11 -0.62 2.38 -4.93
CA ILE A 11 -0.01 2.14 -6.24
C ILE A 11 1.52 2.29 -6.15
N LEU A 12 2.00 3.35 -5.51
CA LEU A 12 3.43 3.59 -5.33
C LEU A 12 4.10 2.50 -4.49
N THR A 13 3.39 1.90 -3.53
CA THR A 13 3.86 0.72 -2.78
C THR A 13 4.17 -0.44 -3.72
N VAL A 14 3.23 -0.77 -4.59
CA VAL A 14 3.38 -1.87 -5.56
C VAL A 14 4.46 -1.54 -6.58
N VAL A 15 4.42 -0.35 -7.16
CA VAL A 15 5.43 0.10 -8.13
C VAL A 15 6.82 0.05 -7.52
N ALA A 16 7.00 0.56 -6.30
CA ALA A 16 8.30 0.59 -5.64
C ALA A 16 8.83 -0.81 -5.34
N GLY A 17 8.00 -1.72 -4.80
CA GLY A 17 8.47 -3.06 -4.46
C GLY A 17 8.52 -4.06 -5.62
N LEU A 18 7.87 -3.77 -6.75
CA LEU A 18 7.81 -4.68 -7.89
C LEU A 18 8.70 -4.22 -9.05
N ILE A 19 8.72 -2.92 -9.35
CA ILE A 19 9.39 -2.35 -10.53
C ILE A 19 10.84 -1.96 -10.22
N LEU A 20 11.10 -1.22 -9.13
CA LEU A 20 12.47 -0.77 -8.81
C LEU A 20 13.46 -1.95 -8.68
N PRO A 21 13.13 -3.05 -7.97
CA PRO A 21 14.02 -4.21 -7.87
C PRO A 21 14.30 -4.93 -9.21
N GLN A 22 13.55 -4.64 -10.28
CA GLN A 22 13.82 -5.23 -11.60
C GLN A 22 15.01 -4.57 -12.31
N PHE A 23 15.32 -3.33 -11.93
CA PHE A 23 16.41 -2.56 -12.52
C PHE A 23 17.73 -2.73 -11.79
N ASP A 24 17.79 -3.67 -10.83
CA ASP A 24 18.99 -3.95 -10.07
C ASP A 24 20.10 -4.45 -11.01
N PRO A 25 21.22 -3.71 -11.15
CA PRO A 25 22.31 -4.11 -12.04
C PRO A 25 22.92 -5.42 -11.56
N VAL A 26 23.28 -6.29 -12.51
CA VAL A 26 23.87 -7.60 -12.23
C VAL A 26 25.22 -7.47 -11.50
N ASP A 27 25.97 -6.42 -11.82
CA ASP A 27 27.32 -6.18 -11.28
C ASP A 27 27.32 -5.56 -9.87
N GLU A 28 26.21 -4.95 -9.45
CA GLU A 28 26.03 -4.35 -8.12
C GLU A 28 24.68 -4.78 -7.50
N PRO A 29 24.56 -6.06 -7.09
CA PRO A 29 23.32 -6.57 -6.51
C PRO A 29 22.97 -5.81 -5.23
N GLY A 30 21.74 -5.32 -5.13
CA GLY A 30 21.25 -4.58 -3.96
C GLY A 30 20.99 -3.09 -4.20
N HIS A 31 21.51 -2.51 -5.29
CA HIS A 31 21.47 -1.07 -5.55
C HIS A 31 20.05 -0.51 -5.64
N TRP A 32 19.15 -1.16 -6.40
CA TRP A 32 17.74 -0.82 -6.50
C TRP A 32 16.83 -1.71 -5.66
N TRP A 33 17.34 -2.86 -5.19
CA TRP A 33 16.64 -3.74 -4.26
C TRP A 33 16.28 -3.01 -2.97
N VAL A 34 17.30 -2.44 -2.29
CA VAL A 34 17.11 -1.81 -0.98
C VAL A 34 16.21 -0.57 -1.08
N PRO A 35 16.44 0.39 -1.98
CA PRO A 35 15.56 1.55 -2.12
C PRO A 35 14.14 1.16 -2.53
N GLY A 36 13.97 0.14 -3.37
CA GLY A 36 12.66 -0.34 -3.81
C GLY A 36 11.79 -0.82 -2.66
N PHE A 37 12.32 -1.71 -1.82
CA PHE A 37 11.57 -2.23 -0.67
C PHE A 37 11.44 -1.20 0.47
N VAL A 38 12.43 -0.32 0.67
CA VAL A 38 12.29 0.79 1.63
C VAL A 38 11.17 1.75 1.20
N ALA A 39 11.13 2.14 -0.08
CA ALA A 39 10.06 2.98 -0.61
C ALA A 39 8.69 2.26 -0.52
N SER A 40 8.64 0.96 -0.82
CA SER A 40 7.45 0.14 -0.62
C SER A 40 6.94 0.19 0.82
N ILE A 41 7.81 0.02 1.82
CA ILE A 41 7.45 0.13 3.25
C ILE A 41 6.86 1.50 3.57
N VAL A 42 7.54 2.58 3.13
CA VAL A 42 7.09 3.96 3.39
C VAL A 42 5.69 4.18 2.82
N PHE A 43 5.46 3.78 1.58
CA PHE A 43 4.16 3.95 0.94
C PHE A 43 3.07 3.02 1.52
N ALA A 44 3.43 1.81 1.95
CA ALA A 44 2.52 0.89 2.60
C ALA A 44 1.98 1.49 3.91
N VAL A 45 2.84 2.15 4.70
CA VAL A 45 2.46 2.85 5.93
C VAL A 45 1.71 4.15 5.63
N ALA A 46 2.12 4.89 4.59
CA ALA A 46 1.45 6.12 4.18
C ALA A 46 0.00 5.87 3.73
N THR A 47 -0.30 4.69 3.19
CA THR A 47 -1.64 4.32 2.68
C THR A 47 -2.75 4.37 3.75
N PRO A 48 -2.69 3.64 4.89
CA PRO A 48 -3.68 3.73 5.95
C PRO A 48 -3.67 5.10 6.65
N LEU A 49 -2.53 5.79 6.72
CA LEU A 49 -2.47 7.16 7.26
C LEU A 49 -3.22 8.15 6.37
N ALA A 50 -2.98 8.11 5.06
CA ALA A 50 -3.74 8.86 4.08
C ALA A 50 -5.23 8.54 4.16
N PHE A 51 -5.55 7.26 4.29
CA PHE A 51 -6.93 6.78 4.36
C PHE A 51 -7.64 7.27 5.62
N THR A 52 -6.98 7.24 6.78
CA THR A 52 -7.52 7.82 8.01
C THR A 52 -7.75 9.32 7.82
N LEU A 53 -6.75 10.11 7.40
CA LEU A 53 -6.87 11.55 7.17
C LEU A 53 -8.04 11.95 6.25
N VAL A 54 -8.29 11.18 5.19
CA VAL A 54 -9.42 11.41 4.26
C VAL A 54 -10.78 11.17 4.94
N VAL A 55 -10.83 10.26 5.91
CA VAL A 55 -12.06 9.78 6.56
C VAL A 55 -12.34 10.43 7.93
N THR A 56 -11.30 10.92 8.64
CA THR A 56 -11.40 11.46 10.02
C THR A 56 -12.40 12.61 10.14
N GLY A 57 -12.63 13.35 9.05
CA GLY A 57 -13.51 14.52 9.05
C GLY A 57 -15.01 14.27 8.85
N ARG A 58 -15.45 13.09 8.38
CA ARG A 58 -16.86 12.92 7.97
C ARG A 58 -17.56 11.59 8.29
N LEU A 59 -16.87 10.47 8.51
CA LEU A 59 -17.55 9.16 8.37
C LEU A 59 -17.21 8.10 9.43
N LEU A 60 -16.27 8.34 10.35
CA LEU A 60 -15.85 7.31 11.30
C LEU A 60 -16.92 6.92 12.34
N LYS A 61 -18.03 7.68 12.47
CA LYS A 61 -19.12 7.39 13.42
C LYS A 61 -20.34 6.67 12.82
N GLN A 62 -20.56 6.69 11.50
CA GLN A 62 -21.82 6.21 10.91
C GLN A 62 -21.70 4.98 10.01
N ASP A 63 -20.53 4.71 9.41
CA ASP A 63 -20.42 3.62 8.43
C ASP A 63 -19.53 2.46 8.90
N ARG A 64 -20.17 1.37 9.34
CA ARG A 64 -19.49 0.15 9.80
C ARG A 64 -18.59 -0.45 8.72
N LYS A 65 -18.97 -0.35 7.44
CA LYS A 65 -18.19 -0.89 6.32
C LYS A 65 -16.87 -0.13 6.16
N LEU A 66 -16.93 1.19 6.24
CA LEU A 66 -15.75 2.05 6.12
C LEU A 66 -14.75 1.82 7.25
N ARG A 67 -15.24 1.59 8.49
CA ARG A 67 -14.38 1.19 9.62
C ARG A 67 -13.63 -0.11 9.36
N TRP A 68 -14.32 -1.14 8.86
CA TRP A 68 -13.67 -2.41 8.52
C TRP A 68 -12.64 -2.25 7.41
N LEU A 69 -12.87 -1.37 6.43
CA LEU A 69 -11.89 -1.06 5.38
C LEU A 69 -10.65 -0.36 5.94
N VAL A 70 -10.80 0.57 6.90
CA VAL A 70 -9.65 1.20 7.60
C VAL A 70 -8.85 0.16 8.39
N ILE A 71 -9.52 -0.71 9.13
CA ILE A 71 -8.85 -1.75 9.93
C ILE A 71 -8.13 -2.73 9.01
N GLY A 72 -8.80 -3.16 7.93
CA GLY A 72 -8.24 -4.07 6.94
C GLY A 72 -7.02 -3.47 6.23
N SER A 73 -7.06 -2.20 5.85
CA SER A 73 -5.90 -1.54 5.23
C SER A 73 -4.73 -1.39 6.20
N GLY A 74 -5.00 -1.09 7.48
CA GLY A 74 -3.96 -1.09 8.52
C GLY A 74 -3.29 -2.46 8.70
N PHE A 75 -4.09 -3.53 8.77
CA PHE A 75 -3.58 -4.90 8.91
C PHE A 75 -2.75 -5.32 7.69
N LEU A 76 -3.25 -5.06 6.48
CA LEU A 76 -2.53 -5.35 5.23
C LEU A 76 -1.25 -4.54 5.09
N ALA A 77 -1.23 -3.28 5.55
CA ALA A 77 -0.02 -2.48 5.59
C ALA A 77 1.04 -3.11 6.52
N ILE A 78 0.66 -3.58 7.71
CA ILE A 78 1.58 -4.27 8.63
C ILE A 78 2.15 -5.54 7.98
N LEU A 79 1.30 -6.36 7.36
CA LEU A 79 1.75 -7.57 6.65
C LEU A 79 2.69 -7.22 5.48
N SER A 80 2.38 -6.15 4.74
CA SER A 80 3.21 -5.65 3.65
C SER A 80 4.58 -5.19 4.15
N VAL A 81 4.63 -4.49 5.29
CA VAL A 81 5.89 -4.06 5.92
C VAL A 81 6.70 -5.26 6.38
N ALA A 82 6.08 -6.23 7.05
CA ALA A 82 6.75 -7.46 7.49
C ALA A 82 7.31 -8.24 6.30
N ALA A 83 6.52 -8.44 5.25
CA ALA A 83 6.95 -9.14 4.05
C ALA A 83 8.06 -8.37 3.30
N SER A 84 7.97 -7.03 3.22
CA SER A 84 9.03 -6.21 2.61
C SER A 84 10.33 -6.23 3.43
N SER A 85 10.22 -6.33 4.76
CA SER A 85 11.38 -6.45 5.65
C SER A 85 12.05 -7.82 5.50
N LEU A 86 11.25 -8.88 5.33
CA LEU A 86 11.76 -10.20 4.95
C LEU A 86 12.47 -10.15 3.59
N MET A 87 11.89 -9.50 2.58
CA MET A 87 12.53 -9.28 1.29
C MET A 87 13.88 -8.57 1.42
N LEU A 88 13.96 -7.50 2.22
CA LEU A 88 15.21 -6.80 2.50
C LEU A 88 16.26 -7.72 3.15
N SER A 89 15.85 -8.63 4.03
CA SER A 89 16.78 -9.57 4.69
C SER A 89 17.49 -10.53 3.74
N TYR A 90 16.90 -10.81 2.56
CA TYR A 90 17.57 -11.60 1.51
C TYR A 90 18.67 -10.83 0.77
N GLY A 91 18.74 -9.50 0.94
CA GLY A 91 19.79 -8.62 0.39
C GLY A 91 19.80 -8.46 -1.14
N SER A 92 19.17 -9.37 -1.88
CA SER A 92 19.11 -9.35 -3.34
C SER A 92 17.87 -10.05 -3.87
N ARG A 93 17.52 -9.70 -5.12
CA ARG A 93 16.45 -10.37 -5.86
C ARG A 93 16.67 -11.86 -6.03
N TYR A 94 17.91 -12.27 -6.30
CA TYR A 94 18.25 -13.67 -6.48
C TYR A 94 18.01 -14.47 -5.20
N GLY A 95 18.37 -13.91 -4.04
CA GLY A 95 18.10 -14.52 -2.73
C GLY A 95 16.61 -14.64 -2.43
N ALA A 96 15.81 -13.63 -2.77
CA ALA A 96 14.36 -13.63 -2.53
C ALA A 96 13.56 -14.51 -3.50
N SER A 97 14.04 -14.69 -4.74
CA SER A 97 13.36 -15.50 -5.76
C SER A 97 13.39 -17.01 -5.46
N GLY A 98 14.31 -17.45 -4.60
CA GLY A 98 14.38 -18.83 -4.11
C GLY A 98 13.46 -19.11 -2.91
N ASP A 99 12.79 -18.09 -2.37
CA ASP A 99 11.91 -18.23 -1.22
C ASP A 99 10.46 -18.51 -1.61
N ILE A 100 9.92 -19.60 -1.06
CA ILE A 100 8.56 -20.10 -1.32
C ILE A 100 7.53 -19.31 -0.50
N GLY A 101 7.93 -18.66 0.60
CA GLY A 101 7.00 -18.02 1.54
C GLY A 101 6.88 -16.50 1.38
N GLY A 102 8.00 -15.80 1.34
CA GLY A 102 8.07 -14.35 1.42
C GLY A 102 7.50 -13.66 0.20
N THR A 103 7.87 -14.09 -1.01
CA THR A 103 7.44 -13.42 -2.25
C THR A 103 5.91 -13.50 -2.44
N PRO A 104 5.27 -14.68 -2.27
CA PRO A 104 3.81 -14.78 -2.31
C PRO A 104 3.13 -14.00 -1.19
N MET A 105 3.66 -14.02 0.03
CA MET A 105 3.10 -13.26 1.16
C MET A 105 3.18 -11.75 0.93
N TRP A 106 4.29 -11.28 0.35
CA TRP A 106 4.46 -9.88 -0.05
C TRP A 106 3.43 -9.49 -1.12
N LEU A 107 3.27 -10.29 -2.18
CA LEU A 107 2.29 -10.04 -3.25
C LEU A 107 0.85 -10.01 -2.73
N LEU A 108 0.48 -10.97 -1.87
CA LEU A 108 -0.89 -11.03 -1.31
C LEU A 108 -1.17 -9.84 -0.39
N SER A 109 -0.21 -9.45 0.45
CA SER A 109 -0.39 -8.33 1.38
C SER A 109 -0.40 -6.96 0.67
N THR A 110 0.54 -6.72 -0.24
CA THR A 110 0.59 -5.47 -1.03
C THR A 110 -0.56 -5.38 -2.04
N GLY A 111 -0.85 -6.46 -2.77
CA GLY A 111 -1.97 -6.53 -3.70
C GLY A 111 -3.31 -6.38 -2.99
N GLY A 112 -3.47 -7.04 -1.84
CA GLY A 112 -4.62 -6.85 -0.96
C GLY A 112 -4.76 -5.41 -0.47
N LEU A 113 -3.66 -4.78 -0.03
CA LEU A 113 -3.64 -3.37 0.39
C LEU A 113 -4.13 -2.45 -0.73
N LEU A 114 -3.63 -2.66 -1.96
CA LEU A 114 -4.07 -1.93 -3.14
C LEU A 114 -5.56 -2.12 -3.41
N ALA A 115 -6.03 -3.37 -3.46
CA ALA A 115 -7.43 -3.69 -3.74
C ALA A 115 -8.37 -3.05 -2.70
N VAL A 116 -8.09 -3.23 -1.41
CA VAL A 116 -8.87 -2.63 -0.32
C VAL A 116 -8.87 -1.11 -0.42
N THR A 117 -7.72 -0.51 -0.70
CA THR A 117 -7.60 0.96 -0.80
C THR A 117 -8.36 1.52 -2.01
N LEU A 118 -8.36 0.82 -3.14
CA LEU A 118 -9.15 1.20 -4.32
C LEU A 118 -10.65 1.12 -4.05
N VAL A 119 -11.13 -0.01 -3.50
CA VAL A 119 -12.53 -0.20 -3.11
C VAL A 119 -12.98 0.87 -2.12
N ALA A 120 -12.13 1.15 -1.14
CA ALA A 120 -12.42 2.14 -0.12
C ALA A 120 -12.43 3.55 -0.69
N SER A 121 -11.55 3.88 -1.64
CA SER A 121 -11.55 5.18 -2.34
C SER A 121 -12.82 5.41 -3.15
N TRP A 122 -13.38 4.36 -3.76
CA TRP A 122 -14.66 4.43 -4.48
C TRP A 122 -15.87 4.57 -3.55
N SER A 123 -15.75 4.03 -2.34
CA SER A 123 -16.81 4.08 -1.31
C SER A 123 -16.91 5.45 -0.62
N VAL A 124 -15.93 6.34 -0.80
CA VAL A 124 -15.98 7.71 -0.22
C VAL A 124 -16.89 8.61 -1.06
N PRO A 125 -18.03 9.11 -0.53
CA PRO A 125 -19.03 9.85 -1.29
C PRO A 125 -18.48 11.13 -1.94
N GLN A 126 -18.73 11.36 -3.25
CA GLN A 126 -18.34 12.58 -3.99
C GLN A 126 -18.84 13.85 -3.28
N GLN A 127 -17.93 14.79 -2.99
CA GLN A 127 -18.23 16.07 -2.33
C GLN A 127 -19.03 17.06 -3.22
N GLY A 128 -19.57 16.60 -4.35
CA GLY A 128 -20.08 17.46 -5.42
C GLY A 128 -21.60 17.50 -5.60
N ASN A 129 -22.38 16.62 -4.97
CA ASN A 129 -23.84 16.71 -5.05
C ASN A 129 -24.40 17.33 -3.77
N LEU A 130 -24.28 18.65 -3.66
CA LEU A 130 -25.14 19.44 -2.79
C LEU A 130 -26.41 19.74 -3.60
N PRO A 131 -27.52 19.01 -3.43
CA PRO A 131 -28.81 19.50 -3.88
C PRO A 131 -29.17 20.69 -2.98
N GLY A 132 -29.20 21.90 -3.54
CA GLY A 132 -29.78 23.07 -2.88
C GLY A 132 -28.78 24.14 -2.46
N ARG A 133 -28.40 24.99 -3.41
CA ARG A 133 -28.50 26.45 -3.17
C ARG A 133 -29.63 26.94 -4.07
N ARG A 134 -30.81 27.12 -3.47
CA ARG A 134 -31.80 28.08 -3.97
C ARG A 134 -31.40 29.46 -3.46
#